data_AF-A0AAU5XQ51-F1
#
_entry.id   AF-A0AAU5XQ51-F1
#
_cell.length_a   1.000
_cell.length_b   1.000
_cell.length_c   1.000
_cell.angle_alpha   90.00
_cell.angle_beta   90.00
_cell.angle_gamma   90.00
#
_symmetry.space_group_name_H-M   'P 1'
#
loop_
_entity.id
_entity.type
_entity.pdbx_description
1 polymer ?
#
loop_
_entity_poly.entity_id
_entity_poly.type
_entity_poly.pdbx_seq_one_letter_code
_entity_poly.pdbx_strand_id
1 'polypeptide(L)'
;MQPSIDAVDRALSSVGAAAGQRLRELTQEIWRLLTEDIPELRDDDVLAHLLDASIEENVMTLLHAFEHGIAPDRVDPPAAAVEYARRLAQRGCRSSR
;
A
#
# COMPACT_ATOMS: atom_id res chain seq x y z
N MET A 1 16.48 1.43 -28.19
CA MET A 1 16.36 2.84 -27.76
C MET A 1 15.96 2.81 -26.30
N GLN A 2 16.89 3.11 -25.39
CA GLN A 2 16.57 3.19 -23.96
C GLN A 2 15.66 4.41 -23.77
N PRO A 3 14.51 4.30 -23.10
CA PRO A 3 13.68 5.45 -22.81
C PRO A 3 14.48 6.47 -21.97
N SER A 4 14.39 7.76 -22.33
CA SER A 4 14.97 8.84 -21.52
C SER A 4 14.32 8.84 -20.14
N ILE A 5 15.06 9.22 -19.09
CA ILE A 5 14.54 9.34 -17.72
C ILE A 5 13.27 10.22 -17.71
N ASP A 6 13.28 11.33 -18.46
CA ASP A 6 12.10 12.21 -18.60
C ASP A 6 10.87 11.50 -19.20
N ALA A 7 11.07 10.49 -20.05
CA ALA A 7 9.98 9.73 -20.63
C ALA A 7 9.39 8.72 -19.64
N VAL A 8 10.24 8.17 -18.76
CA VAL A 8 9.81 7.29 -17.67
C VAL A 8 9.06 8.09 -16.61
N ASP A 9 9.55 9.28 -16.24
CA ASP A 9 8.89 10.15 -15.27
C ASP A 9 7.51 10.60 -15.75
N ARG A 10 7.38 11.02 -17.02
CA ARG A 10 6.06 11.34 -17.60
C ARG A 10 5.10 10.16 -17.61
N ALA A 11 5.61 8.96 -17.88
CA ALA A 11 4.79 7.75 -17.84
C ALA A 11 4.33 7.44 -16.40
N LEU A 12 5.23 7.57 -15.42
CA LEU A 12 4.92 7.41 -14.00
C LEU A 12 3.89 8.41 -13.51
N SER A 13 4.02 9.70 -13.85
CA SER A 13 3.02 10.71 -13.49
C SER A 13 1.66 10.41 -14.13
N SER A 14 1.62 9.98 -15.40
CA SER A 14 0.38 9.61 -16.07
C SER A 14 -0.28 8.38 -15.45
N VAL A 15 0.50 7.37 -15.06
CA VAL A 15 0.01 6.19 -14.35
C VAL A 15 -0.50 6.56 -12.97
N GLY A 16 0.24 7.40 -12.24
CA GLY A 16 -0.12 7.92 -10.92
C GLY A 16 -1.48 8.62 -10.97
N ALA A 17 -1.67 9.54 -11.90
CA ALA A 17 -2.92 10.26 -12.10
C ALA A 17 -4.09 9.30 -12.46
N ALA A 18 -3.88 8.37 -13.38
CA ALA A 18 -4.92 7.42 -13.82
C ALA A 18 -5.31 6.41 -12.72
N ALA A 19 -4.34 5.97 -11.90
CA ALA A 19 -4.58 5.11 -10.77
C ALA A 19 -5.26 5.87 -9.61
N GLY A 20 -4.92 7.14 -9.39
CA GLY A 20 -5.59 8.01 -8.42
C GLY A 20 -7.09 8.15 -8.66
N GLN A 21 -7.52 8.20 -9.93
CA GLN A 21 -8.95 8.21 -10.29
C GLN A 21 -9.69 6.91 -9.90
N ARG A 22 -8.95 5.82 -9.66
CA ARG A 22 -9.48 4.49 -9.29
C ARG A 22 -9.02 4.04 -7.92
N LEU A 23 -8.57 4.96 -7.06
CA LEU A 23 -7.97 4.64 -5.76
C LEU A 23 -8.85 3.69 -4.94
N ARG A 24 -10.15 3.99 -4.82
CA ARG A 24 -11.09 3.15 -4.07
C ARG A 24 -11.24 1.74 -4.62
N GLU A 25 -11.25 1.58 -5.94
CA GLU A 25 -11.35 0.25 -6.58
C GLU A 25 -10.08 -0.56 -6.33
N LEU A 26 -8.91 0.09 -6.47
CA LEU A 26 -7.60 -0.51 -6.24
C LEU A 26 -7.41 -0.93 -4.78
N THR A 27 -7.76 -0.07 -3.81
CA THR A 27 -7.62 -0.40 -2.39
C THR A 27 -8.53 -1.55 -1.99
N GLN A 28 -9.76 -1.60 -2.53
CA GLN A 28 -10.68 -2.72 -2.30
C GLN A 28 -10.22 -4.03 -2.94
N GLU A 29 -9.59 -3.98 -4.11
CA GLU A 29 -9.02 -5.16 -4.76
C GLU A 29 -7.85 -5.72 -3.95
N ILE A 30 -6.92 -4.86 -3.51
CA ILE A 30 -5.79 -5.24 -2.66
C ILE A 30 -6.29 -5.80 -1.33
N TRP A 31 -7.29 -5.17 -0.70
CA TRP A 31 -7.88 -5.66 0.55
C TRP A 31 -8.43 -7.07 0.40
N ARG A 32 -9.15 -7.35 -0.69
CA ARG A 32 -9.74 -8.68 -0.92
C ARG A 32 -8.67 -9.75 -1.06
N LEU A 33 -7.64 -9.48 -1.86
CA LEU A 33 -6.50 -10.38 -2.04
C LEU A 33 -5.82 -10.68 -0.70
N LEU A 34 -5.53 -9.66 0.11
CA LEU A 34 -4.84 -9.84 1.39
C LEU A 34 -5.70 -10.54 2.44
N THR A 35 -7.01 -10.35 2.42
CA THR A 35 -7.93 -11.00 3.38
C THR A 35 -8.20 -12.47 3.04
N GLU A 36 -8.03 -12.84 1.77
CA GLU A 36 -8.00 -14.25 1.35
C GLU A 36 -6.74 -14.95 1.85
N ASP A 37 -5.58 -14.28 1.74
CA ASP A 37 -4.25 -14.85 2.03
C ASP A 37 -3.82 -14.79 3.50
N ILE A 38 -4.42 -13.94 4.34
CA ILE A 38 -4.06 -13.75 5.75
C ILE A 38 -5.24 -14.16 6.65
N PRO A 39 -5.34 -15.45 7.05
CA PRO A 39 -6.42 -15.96 7.89
C PRO A 39 -6.64 -15.18 9.19
N GLU A 40 -5.56 -14.64 9.79
CA GLU A 40 -5.57 -13.91 11.05
C GLU A 40 -6.37 -12.61 11.01
N LEU A 41 -6.70 -12.10 9.82
CA LEU A 41 -7.58 -10.95 9.64
C LEU A 41 -9.04 -11.29 9.90
N ARG A 42 -9.45 -12.57 9.74
CA ARG A 42 -10.85 -13.00 9.91
C ARG A 42 -11.29 -13.00 11.37
N ASP A 43 -10.33 -13.14 12.28
CA ASP A 43 -10.57 -13.24 13.72
C ASP A 43 -10.24 -11.93 14.47
N ASP A 44 -9.84 -10.86 13.75
CA ASP A 44 -9.52 -9.58 14.38
C ASP A 44 -9.89 -8.36 13.53
N ASP A 45 -11.04 -7.78 13.86
CA ASP A 45 -11.59 -6.58 13.23
C ASP A 45 -10.67 -5.36 13.35
N VAL A 46 -9.88 -5.26 14.43
CA VAL A 46 -8.98 -4.13 14.65
C VAL A 46 -7.80 -4.19 13.69
N LEU A 47 -7.23 -5.37 13.46
CA LEU A 47 -6.15 -5.60 12.51
C LEU A 47 -6.66 -5.49 11.07
N ALA A 48 -7.87 -5.98 10.80
CA ALA A 48 -8.51 -5.82 9.49
C ALA A 48 -8.77 -4.35 9.15
N HIS A 49 -9.27 -3.56 10.09
CA HIS A 49 -9.47 -2.12 9.90
C HIS A 49 -8.15 -1.37 9.72
N LEU A 50 -7.13 -1.75 10.48
CA LEU A 50 -5.80 -1.16 10.35
C LEU A 50 -5.12 -1.54 9.01
N LEU A 51 -5.39 -2.73 8.48
CA LEU A 51 -4.94 -3.12 7.15
C LEU A 51 -5.61 -2.27 6.07
N ASP A 52 -6.92 -2.04 6.16
CA ASP A 52 -7.66 -1.19 5.23
C ASP A 52 -7.04 0.22 5.17
N ALA A 53 -6.83 0.84 6.34
CA ALA A 53 -6.13 2.12 6.44
C ALA A 53 -4.69 2.05 5.89
N SER A 54 -3.95 0.98 6.18
CA SER A 54 -2.60 0.78 5.64
C SER A 54 -2.57 0.70 4.12
N ILE A 55 -3.54 0.02 3.50
CA ILE A 55 -3.60 -0.13 2.04
C ILE A 55 -3.90 1.23 1.42
N GLU A 56 -4.93 1.93 1.92
CA GLU A 56 -5.30 3.25 1.41
C GLU A 56 -4.15 4.24 1.52
N GLU A 57 -3.52 4.34 2.69
CA GLU A 57 -2.41 5.26 2.90
C GLU A 57 -1.18 4.90 2.05
N ASN A 58 -0.82 3.62 1.92
CA ASN A 58 0.32 3.19 1.09
C ASN A 58 0.09 3.53 -0.38
N VAL A 59 -1.10 3.19 -0.91
CA VAL A 59 -1.42 3.41 -2.33
C VAL A 59 -1.47 4.91 -2.61
N MET A 60 -2.18 5.69 -1.80
CA MET A 60 -2.24 7.14 -1.95
C MET A 60 -0.84 7.79 -1.90
N THR A 61 -0.01 7.39 -0.93
CA THR A 61 1.34 7.92 -0.76
C THR A 61 2.23 7.62 -1.96
N LEU A 62 2.19 6.39 -2.48
CA LEU A 62 2.98 6.02 -3.67
C LEU A 62 2.47 6.71 -4.93
N LEU A 63 1.16 6.89 -5.09
CA LEU A 63 0.60 7.62 -6.23
C LEU A 63 1.04 9.09 -6.23
N HIS A 64 1.03 9.75 -5.07
CA HIS A 64 1.58 11.10 -4.94
C HIS A 64 3.08 11.14 -5.23
N ALA A 65 3.84 10.14 -4.77
CA ALA A 65 5.26 10.04 -5.08
C ALA A 65 5.49 9.95 -6.59
N PHE A 66 4.74 9.09 -7.30
CA PHE A 66 4.83 8.96 -8.76
C PHE A 66 4.39 10.20 -9.51
N GLU A 67 3.32 10.87 -9.05
CA GLU A 67 2.85 12.13 -9.61
C GLU A 67 3.95 13.21 -9.58
N HIS A 68 4.72 13.26 -8.51
CA HIS A 68 5.77 14.26 -8.30
C HIS A 68 7.19 13.79 -8.64
N GLY A 69 7.37 12.59 -9.22
CA GLY A 69 8.69 12.05 -9.58
C GLY A 69 9.59 11.75 -8.37
N ILE A 70 8.99 11.45 -7.21
CA ILE A 70 9.71 11.06 -6.00
C ILE A 70 9.99 9.55 -6.08
N ALA A 71 11.26 9.18 -5.91
CA ALA A 71 11.66 7.78 -5.90
C ALA A 71 11.06 7.04 -4.68
N PRO A 72 10.44 5.85 -4.84
CA PRO A 72 9.77 5.15 -3.74
C PRO A 72 10.64 4.81 -2.53
N ASP A 73 11.94 4.62 -2.73
CA ASP A 73 12.92 4.36 -1.66
C ASP A 73 13.16 5.60 -0.76
N ARG A 74 12.69 6.77 -1.19
CA ARG A 74 12.77 8.04 -0.44
C ARG A 74 11.45 8.39 0.26
N VAL A 75 10.47 7.49 0.22
CA VAL A 75 9.13 7.69 0.78
C VAL A 75 9.05 6.94 2.10
N ASP A 76 8.81 7.67 3.19
CA ASP A 76 8.55 7.05 4.48
C ASP A 76 7.19 6.32 4.46
N PRO A 77 7.09 5.13 5.07
CA PRO A 77 5.82 4.43 5.17
C PRO A 77 4.83 5.24 6.04
N PRO A 78 3.55 5.29 5.66
CA PRO A 78 2.51 5.89 6.48
C PRO A 78 2.35 5.22 7.84
N ALA A 79 1.78 5.96 8.79
CA ALA A 79 1.63 5.49 10.17
C ALA A 79 0.80 4.21 10.28
N ALA A 80 -0.28 4.08 9.49
CA ALA A 80 -1.11 2.87 9.51
C ALA A 80 -0.33 1.64 9.04
N ALA A 81 0.54 1.78 8.04
CA ALA A 81 1.36 0.70 7.53
C ALA A 81 2.39 0.21 8.56
N VAL A 82 3.05 1.13 9.24
CA VAL A 82 4.00 0.81 10.31
C VAL A 82 3.29 0.09 11.46
N GLU A 83 2.14 0.62 11.88
CA GLU A 83 1.38 0.04 12.99
C GLU A 83 0.77 -1.33 12.62
N TYR A 84 0.32 -1.51 11.38
CA TYR A 84 -0.16 -2.80 10.88
C TYR A 84 0.94 -3.86 10.94
N ALA A 85 2.11 -3.57 10.35
CA ALA A 85 3.23 -4.49 10.33
C ALA A 85 3.68 -4.87 11.75
N ARG A 86 3.70 -3.90 12.67
CA ARG A 86 4.03 -4.13 14.08
C ARG A 86 3.05 -5.10 14.74
N ARG A 87 1.75 -4.91 14.56
CA ARG A 87 0.72 -5.77 15.17
C ARG A 87 0.69 -7.16 14.56
N LEU A 88 0.88 -7.27 13.25
CA LEU A 88 0.98 -8.54 12.55
C LEU A 88 2.18 -9.35 13.09
N ALA A 89 3.35 -8.73 13.22
CA ALA A 89 4.54 -9.39 13.75
C ALA A 89 4.36 -9.85 15.21
N GLN A 90 3.73 -9.02 16.06
CA GLN A 90 3.44 -9.39 17.45
C GLN A 90 2.51 -10.60 17.57
N ARG A 91 1.64 -10.84 16.58
CA ARG A 91 0.77 -12.01 16.54
C ARG A 91 1.51 -13.27 16.12
N GLY A 92 2.35 -13.19 15.07
CA GLY A 92 3.19 -14.32 14.66
C GLY A 92 4.13 -14.79 15.78
N CYS A 93 4.61 -13.88 16.62
CA CYS A 93 5.36 -14.24 17.83
C CYS A 93 4.50 -14.86 18.94
N ARG A 94 3.18 -14.58 18.97
CA ARG A 94 2.24 -15.11 19.98
C ARG A 94 1.65 -16.46 19.60
N SER A 95 1.53 -16.78 18.31
CA SER A 95 1.02 -18.07 17.80
C SER A 95 2.07 -19.20 17.78
N SER A 96 3.33 -18.91 18.14
CA SER A 96 4.45 -19.87 18.17
C SER A 96 4.78 -20.40 19.60
N ARG A 97 3.79 -20.49 20.50
CA ARG A 97 3.98 -21.06 21.86
C ARG A 97 3.09 -22.26 22.12
#